data_AF-K1SF24-F1
#
_entry.id   AF-K1SF24-F1
#
_cell.length_a   1.000
_cell.length_b   1.000
_cell.length_c   1.000
_cell.angle_alpha   90.00
_cell.angle_beta   90.00
_cell.angle_gamma   90.00
#
_symmetry.space_group_name_H-M   'P 1'
#
loop_
_entity.id
_entity.type
_entity.pdbx_description
1 polymer ?
#
loop_
_entity_poly.entity_id
_entity_poly.type
_entity_poly.pdbx_seq_one_letter_code
_entity_poly.pdbx_strand_id
1 'polypeptide(L)'
;TATAGIGHTRWATHGEPSDINSHPIGNGRVSIVHNGIIENYRKLKEFLISKGYGFESQTDTEAVAKLLDYNYDGDPIDTIIRTIADIEGAYSLGIMFREHKNRIFAARKESPLIVGKGNGEMFIASDVTAIIEYTREYYLLEPGEVADITADGVTFYDMHKNVIEKELQV
;
A
#
# COMPACT_ATOMS: atom_id res chain seq x y z
N THR A 1 0.58 13.77 -17.96
CA THR A 1 1.48 13.93 -16.80
C THR A 1 0.82 13.28 -15.60
N ALA A 2 1.56 12.51 -14.81
CA ALA A 2 1.07 11.95 -13.54
C ALA A 2 1.59 12.83 -12.40
N THR A 3 0.75 13.10 -11.39
CA THR A 3 1.05 13.98 -10.24
C THR A 3 1.09 13.25 -8.91
N ALA A 4 0.97 11.91 -8.93
CA ALA A 4 1.09 11.07 -7.74
C ALA A 4 2.31 10.15 -7.83
N GLY A 5 2.87 9.81 -6.68
CA GLY A 5 3.99 8.89 -6.56
C GLY A 5 4.11 8.31 -5.16
N ILE A 6 4.83 7.20 -5.05
CA ILE A 6 5.19 6.55 -3.79
C ILE A 6 6.71 6.35 -3.74
N GLY A 7 7.29 6.47 -2.57
CA GLY A 7 8.73 6.31 -2.32
C GLY A 7 8.98 5.54 -1.03
N HIS A 8 10.18 4.98 -0.87
CA HIS A 8 10.50 4.12 0.27
C HIS A 8 12.00 4.08 0.58
N THR A 9 12.32 3.98 1.87
CA THR A 9 13.65 3.59 2.35
C THR A 9 13.58 2.21 2.95
N ARG A 10 14.28 1.23 2.36
CA ARG A 10 14.14 -0.17 2.73
C ARG A 10 15.16 -0.62 3.76
N TRP A 11 14.66 -1.18 4.87
CA TRP A 11 15.44 -2.00 5.79
C TRP A 11 15.17 -3.48 5.47
N ALA A 12 16.17 -4.20 4.96
CA ALA A 12 15.98 -5.57 4.47
C ALA A 12 15.69 -6.58 5.61
N THR A 13 14.59 -7.32 5.48
CA THR A 13 14.23 -8.49 6.33
C THR A 13 14.24 -9.78 5.49
N HIS A 14 13.57 -9.76 4.33
CA HIS A 14 13.53 -10.84 3.34
C HIS A 14 14.26 -10.46 2.05
N GLY A 15 15.30 -11.20 1.69
CA GLY A 15 16.14 -10.90 0.52
C GLY A 15 17.20 -9.85 0.82
N GLU A 16 18.40 -10.04 0.26
CA GLU A 16 19.54 -9.16 0.50
C GLU A 16 19.29 -7.72 -0.02
N PRO A 17 20.01 -6.71 0.50
CA PRO A 17 19.99 -5.38 -0.09
C PRO A 17 20.47 -5.40 -1.55
N SER A 18 19.57 -5.07 -2.47
CA SER A 18 19.86 -4.99 -3.91
C SER A 18 18.82 -4.11 -4.61
N ASP A 19 19.12 -3.64 -5.81
CA ASP A 19 18.18 -2.85 -6.60
C ASP A 19 16.90 -3.65 -6.91
N ILE A 20 17.04 -4.95 -7.19
CA ILE A 20 15.91 -5.85 -7.48
C ILE A 20 14.98 -6.01 -6.27
N ASN A 21 15.53 -5.99 -5.06
CA ASN A 21 14.76 -6.10 -3.82
C ASN A 21 14.32 -4.73 -3.28
N SER A 22 14.64 -3.62 -3.94
CA SER A 22 14.29 -2.27 -3.48
C SER A 22 12.86 -1.92 -3.85
N HIS A 23 12.21 -1.13 -3.00
CA HIS A 23 10.86 -0.63 -3.26
C HIS A 23 10.93 0.71 -4.02
N PRO A 24 9.89 1.08 -4.81
CA PRO A 24 8.63 0.36 -5.03
C PRO A 24 8.79 -0.94 -5.84
N ILE A 25 8.02 -1.97 -5.49
CA ILE A 25 7.93 -3.24 -6.21
C ILE A 25 6.57 -3.33 -6.90
N GLY A 26 6.53 -3.88 -8.12
CA GLY A 26 5.30 -3.92 -8.89
C GLY A 26 5.44 -4.63 -10.23
N ASN A 27 4.42 -4.45 -11.06
CA ASN A 27 4.37 -4.91 -12.43
C ASN A 27 3.69 -3.85 -13.34
N GLY A 28 3.31 -4.24 -14.55
CA GLY A 28 2.68 -3.34 -15.51
C GLY A 28 1.33 -2.75 -15.09
N ARG A 29 0.70 -3.25 -14.00
CA ARG A 29 -0.62 -2.83 -13.50
C ARG A 29 -0.56 -2.17 -12.12
N VAL A 30 0.23 -2.70 -11.19
CA VAL A 30 0.27 -2.24 -9.80
C VAL A 30 1.71 -1.97 -9.35
N SER A 31 1.90 -0.97 -8.50
CA SER A 31 3.18 -0.68 -7.83
C SER A 31 2.92 -0.41 -6.35
N ILE A 32 3.77 -0.96 -5.48
CA ILE A 32 3.60 -0.87 -4.04
C ILE A 32 4.91 -0.52 -3.31
N VAL A 33 4.75 0.15 -2.18
CA VAL A 33 5.75 0.25 -1.12
C VAL A 33 5.18 -0.41 0.13
N HIS A 34 6.05 -1.07 0.90
CA HIS A 34 5.66 -1.90 2.03
C HIS A 34 6.60 -1.69 3.21
N ASN A 35 6.03 -1.49 4.40
CA ASN A 35 6.72 -1.59 5.67
C ASN A 35 6.15 -2.77 6.46
N GLY A 36 7.02 -3.47 7.19
CA GLY A 36 6.63 -4.63 7.99
C GLY A 36 6.99 -5.95 7.34
N ILE A 37 6.28 -7.00 7.71
CA ILE A 37 6.54 -8.38 7.28
C ILE A 37 5.23 -9.06 6.90
N ILE A 38 5.23 -9.73 5.75
CA ILE A 38 4.15 -10.64 5.34
C ILE A 38 4.57 -12.07 5.68
N GLU A 39 3.96 -12.65 6.69
CA GLU A 39 4.40 -13.93 7.29
C GLU A 39 4.09 -15.12 6.39
N ASN A 40 2.95 -15.08 5.69
CA ASN A 40 2.51 -16.17 4.82
C ASN A 40 2.97 -16.02 3.36
N TYR A 41 3.95 -15.16 3.05
CA TYR A 41 4.38 -14.84 1.68
C TYR A 41 4.82 -16.07 0.86
N ARG A 42 5.40 -17.10 1.49
CA ARG A 42 5.82 -18.32 0.79
C ARG A 42 4.62 -19.09 0.21
N LYS A 43 3.55 -19.21 1.01
CA LYS A 43 2.30 -19.84 0.58
C LYS A 43 1.66 -19.06 -0.56
N LEU A 44 1.66 -17.73 -0.46
CA LEU A 44 1.15 -16.85 -1.52
C LEU A 44 1.99 -16.98 -2.80
N LYS A 45 3.32 -17.01 -2.68
CA LYS A 45 4.25 -17.18 -3.79
C LYS A 45 4.04 -18.52 -4.50
N GLU A 46 3.93 -19.62 -3.77
CA GLU A 46 3.63 -20.95 -4.33
C GLU A 46 2.29 -20.96 -5.07
N PHE A 47 1.25 -20.38 -4.48
CA PHE A 47 -0.05 -20.23 -5.12
C PHE A 47 0.05 -19.43 -6.41
N LEU A 48 0.68 -18.26 -6.40
CA LEU A 48 0.81 -17.39 -7.57
C LEU A 48 1.65 -18.03 -8.68
N ILE A 49 2.72 -18.76 -8.33
CA ILE A 49 3.49 -19.55 -9.30
C ILE A 49 2.59 -20.60 -9.96
N SER A 50 1.71 -21.27 -9.20
CA SER A 50 0.73 -22.22 -9.76
C SER A 50 -0.29 -21.56 -10.70
N LYS A 51 -0.49 -20.24 -10.58
CA LYS A 51 -1.31 -19.41 -11.48
C LYS A 51 -0.54 -18.84 -12.66
N GLY A 52 0.76 -19.13 -12.79
CA GLY A 52 1.60 -18.71 -13.91
C GLY A 52 2.40 -17.43 -13.67
N TYR A 53 2.46 -16.91 -12.44
CA TYR A 53 3.30 -15.76 -12.13
C TYR A 53 4.77 -16.15 -12.00
N GLY A 54 5.65 -15.39 -12.66
CA GLY A 54 7.09 -15.37 -12.35
C GLY A 54 7.36 -14.62 -11.05
N PHE A 55 8.58 -14.68 -10.52
CA PHE A 55 9.05 -13.85 -9.40
C PHE A 55 10.49 -13.39 -9.68
N GLU A 56 10.72 -12.09 -9.54
CA GLU A 56 12.01 -11.44 -9.82
C GLU A 56 12.80 -11.19 -8.54
N SER A 57 12.11 -10.84 -7.44
CA SER A 57 12.70 -10.52 -6.15
C SER A 57 12.59 -11.68 -5.15
N GLN A 58 13.31 -11.51 -4.04
CA GLN A 58 13.25 -12.40 -2.88
C GLN A 58 12.35 -11.85 -1.77
N THR A 59 11.74 -10.69 -1.99
CA THR A 59 10.95 -10.00 -0.99
C THR A 59 9.59 -10.64 -0.81
N ASP A 60 9.08 -10.56 0.41
CA ASP A 60 7.70 -10.82 0.74
C ASP A 60 6.75 -9.79 0.09
N THR A 61 7.20 -8.54 -0.06
CA THR A 61 6.50 -7.46 -0.77
C THR A 61 6.03 -7.86 -2.17
N GLU A 62 6.87 -8.54 -2.95
CA GLU A 62 6.50 -8.93 -4.32
C GLU A 62 5.32 -9.92 -4.36
N ALA A 63 5.18 -10.78 -3.36
CA ALA A 63 4.03 -11.67 -3.25
C ALA A 63 2.73 -10.86 -3.10
N VAL A 64 2.74 -9.76 -2.36
CA VAL A 64 1.59 -8.85 -2.22
C VAL A 64 1.32 -8.12 -3.54
N ALA A 65 2.35 -7.60 -4.21
CA ALA A 65 2.18 -6.91 -5.49
C ALA A 65 1.54 -7.83 -6.54
N LYS A 66 1.96 -9.09 -6.59
CA LYS A 66 1.41 -10.09 -7.52
C LYS A 66 0.02 -10.58 -7.10
N LEU A 67 -0.27 -10.66 -5.80
CA LEU A 67 -1.60 -10.97 -5.31
C LEU A 67 -2.61 -9.85 -5.62
N LEU A 68 -2.22 -8.58 -5.48
CA LEU A 68 -3.03 -7.44 -5.89
C LEU A 68 -3.37 -7.50 -7.39
N ASP A 69 -2.38 -7.81 -8.25
CA ASP A 69 -2.63 -7.98 -9.68
C ASP A 69 -3.55 -9.17 -9.99
N TYR A 70 -3.33 -10.32 -9.33
CA TYR A 70 -4.17 -11.51 -9.50
C TYR A 70 -5.63 -11.26 -9.11
N ASN A 71 -5.84 -10.52 -8.02
CA ASN A 71 -7.16 -10.16 -7.52
C ASN A 71 -7.79 -8.97 -8.24
N TYR A 72 -7.13 -8.32 -9.19
CA TYR A 72 -7.64 -7.08 -9.78
C TYR A 72 -8.71 -7.32 -10.84
N ASP A 73 -9.90 -6.75 -10.63
CA ASP A 73 -11.06 -6.81 -11.52
C ASP A 73 -11.54 -5.43 -12.01
N GLY A 74 -10.75 -4.37 -11.75
CA GLY A 74 -11.09 -2.99 -12.11
C GLY A 74 -11.57 -2.13 -10.94
N ASP A 75 -11.78 -2.70 -9.75
CA ASP A 75 -12.07 -1.97 -8.53
C ASP A 75 -10.90 -2.04 -7.53
N PRO A 76 -10.13 -0.94 -7.36
CA PRO A 76 -9.01 -0.89 -6.42
C PRO A 76 -9.37 -1.22 -4.98
N ILE A 77 -10.51 -0.74 -4.49
CA ILE A 77 -10.87 -0.90 -3.06
C ILE A 77 -11.24 -2.33 -2.78
N ASP A 78 -12.07 -2.93 -3.63
CA ASP A 78 -12.43 -4.35 -3.49
C ASP A 78 -11.19 -5.24 -3.63
N THR A 79 -10.34 -4.94 -4.62
CA THR A 79 -9.07 -5.66 -4.84
C THR A 79 -8.16 -5.61 -3.62
N ILE A 80 -8.00 -4.43 -3.01
CA ILE A 80 -7.18 -4.27 -1.81
C ILE A 80 -7.79 -5.04 -0.65
N ILE A 81 -9.10 -4.90 -0.39
CA ILE A 81 -9.80 -5.59 0.71
C ILE A 81 -9.64 -7.11 0.58
N ARG A 82 -9.89 -7.69 -0.60
CA ARG A 82 -9.70 -9.12 -0.86
C ARG A 82 -8.26 -9.55 -0.64
N THR A 83 -7.31 -8.73 -1.08
CA THR A 83 -5.88 -9.02 -0.93
C THR A 83 -5.45 -8.99 0.53
N ILE A 84 -5.85 -7.96 1.30
CA ILE A 84 -5.43 -7.84 2.70
C ILE A 84 -6.09 -8.87 3.62
N ALA A 85 -7.22 -9.46 3.19
CA ALA A 85 -7.85 -10.60 3.86
C ALA A 85 -7.05 -11.91 3.74
N ASP A 86 -6.26 -12.07 2.66
CA ASP A 86 -5.46 -13.27 2.40
C ASP A 86 -4.03 -13.20 2.98
N ILE A 87 -3.58 -12.03 3.44
CA ILE A 87 -2.21 -11.83 3.93
C ILE A 87 -2.13 -11.77 5.47
N GLU A 88 -1.11 -12.46 5.99
CA GLU A 88 -0.82 -12.56 7.42
C GLU A 88 0.44 -11.75 7.77
N GLY A 89 0.52 -11.27 9.00
CA GLY A 89 1.61 -10.44 9.50
C GLY A 89 1.22 -9.00 9.85
N ALA A 90 2.25 -8.20 10.10
CA ALA A 90 2.17 -6.81 10.52
C ALA A 90 2.80 -5.93 9.44
N TYR A 91 2.00 -5.11 8.77
CA TYR A 91 2.43 -4.35 7.60
C TYR A 91 1.67 -3.02 7.41
N SER A 92 2.24 -2.14 6.59
CA SER A 92 1.54 -1.03 5.96
C SER A 92 1.94 -0.92 4.49
N LEU A 93 0.98 -0.56 3.65
CA LEU A 93 1.12 -0.55 2.20
C LEU A 93 0.76 0.83 1.64
N GLY A 94 1.59 1.34 0.72
CA GLY A 94 1.22 2.37 -0.23
C GLY A 94 1.13 1.75 -1.62
N ILE A 95 0.01 1.94 -2.31
CA ILE A 95 -0.36 1.19 -3.52
C ILE A 95 -0.77 2.17 -4.61
N MET A 96 -0.36 1.91 -5.85
CA MET A 96 -0.80 2.64 -7.03
C MET A 96 -1.23 1.65 -8.11
N PHE A 97 -2.40 1.89 -8.70
CA PHE A 97 -2.87 1.17 -9.89
C PHE A 97 -2.71 2.04 -11.13
N ARG A 98 -2.13 1.50 -12.19
CA ARG A 98 -1.80 2.22 -13.43
C ARG A 98 -3.02 2.86 -14.11
N GLU A 99 -4.19 2.21 -14.03
CA GLU A 99 -5.43 2.69 -14.63
C GLU A 99 -6.02 3.88 -13.85
N HIS A 100 -5.70 3.98 -12.56
CA HIS A 100 -6.16 5.03 -11.65
C HIS A 100 -5.06 6.07 -11.43
N LYS A 101 -4.74 6.81 -12.50
CA LYS A 101 -3.73 7.88 -12.44
C LYS A 101 -4.08 8.91 -11.37
N ASN A 102 -3.05 9.46 -10.74
CA ASN A 102 -3.16 10.50 -9.69
C ASN A 102 -3.93 10.06 -8.44
N ARG A 103 -4.08 8.74 -8.24
CA ARG A 103 -4.63 8.15 -7.03
C ARG A 103 -3.59 7.30 -6.32
N ILE A 104 -3.59 7.38 -5.00
CA ILE A 104 -2.81 6.52 -4.12
C ILE A 104 -3.80 5.80 -3.22
N PHE A 105 -3.52 4.53 -2.97
CA PHE A 105 -4.26 3.75 -2.00
C PHE A 105 -3.33 3.37 -0.86
N ALA A 106 -3.89 3.27 0.33
CA ALA A 106 -3.13 2.90 1.51
C ALA A 106 -3.89 1.87 2.33
N ALA A 107 -3.18 0.92 2.92
CA ALA A 107 -3.75 -0.08 3.82
C ALA A 107 -2.82 -0.31 5.01
N ARG A 108 -3.40 -0.55 6.19
CA ARG A 108 -2.65 -0.74 7.43
C ARG A 108 -3.08 -1.99 8.17
N LYS A 109 -2.10 -2.72 8.68
CA LYS A 109 -2.26 -3.75 9.71
C LYS A 109 -1.07 -3.69 10.66
N GLU A 110 -1.25 -3.12 11.84
CA GLU A 110 -0.24 -3.03 12.92
C GLU A 110 0.99 -2.13 12.66
N SER A 111 1.58 -2.09 11.46
CA SER A 111 2.66 -1.14 11.14
C SER A 111 2.12 0.31 11.04
N PRO A 112 2.83 1.35 11.51
CA PRO A 112 2.34 2.73 11.42
C PRO A 112 2.09 3.20 9.99
N LEU A 113 0.98 3.92 9.79
CA LEU A 113 0.66 4.64 8.55
C LEU A 113 -0.32 5.77 8.84
N ILE A 114 -0.04 6.95 8.30
CA ILE A 114 -0.88 8.15 8.40
C ILE A 114 -1.19 8.71 7.02
N VAL A 115 -2.29 9.46 6.92
CA VAL A 115 -2.65 10.25 5.74
C VAL A 115 -2.54 11.73 6.09
N GLY A 116 -1.56 12.44 5.54
CA GLY A 116 -1.37 13.87 5.76
C GLY A 116 -2.24 14.72 4.83
N LYS A 117 -2.79 15.82 5.34
CA LYS A 117 -3.59 16.77 4.58
C LYS A 117 -2.85 18.09 4.41
N GLY A 118 -2.42 18.39 3.19
CA GLY A 118 -1.80 19.67 2.83
C GLY A 118 -2.80 20.66 2.21
N ASN A 119 -2.28 21.71 1.60
CA ASN A 119 -3.10 22.68 0.87
C ASN A 119 -3.19 22.30 -0.62
N GLY A 120 -4.26 21.59 -0.99
CA GLY A 120 -4.46 21.11 -2.36
C GLY A 120 -3.61 19.87 -2.72
N GLU A 121 -3.11 19.18 -1.70
CA GLU A 121 -2.32 17.96 -1.83
C GLU A 121 -2.54 17.05 -0.63
N MET A 122 -2.29 15.75 -0.82
CA MET A 122 -2.44 14.73 0.21
C MET A 122 -1.18 13.86 0.24
N PHE A 123 -0.82 13.38 1.43
CA PHE A 123 0.37 12.57 1.65
C PHE A 123 0.03 11.26 2.34
N ILE A 124 0.88 10.26 2.16
CA ILE A 124 0.96 9.10 3.06
C ILE A 124 2.38 9.01 3.62
N ALA A 125 2.48 8.64 4.89
CA ALA A 125 3.77 8.43 5.54
C ALA A 125 3.66 7.40 6.66
N SER A 126 4.77 6.73 6.97
CA SER A 126 4.86 5.86 8.16
C SER A 126 5.11 6.65 9.44
N ASP A 127 5.52 7.92 9.33
CA ASP A 127 5.81 8.80 10.45
C ASP A 127 5.52 10.26 10.08
N VAL A 128 5.00 11.05 11.02
CA VAL A 128 4.66 12.47 10.83
C VAL A 128 5.88 13.31 10.43
N THR A 129 7.07 12.95 10.91
CA THR A 129 8.32 13.67 10.60
C THR A 129 8.63 13.73 9.11
N ALA A 130 8.16 12.77 8.31
CA ALA A 130 8.36 12.76 6.86
C ALA A 130 7.52 13.83 6.12
N ILE A 131 6.46 14.34 6.76
CA ILE A 131 5.50 15.28 6.14
C ILE A 131 5.37 16.61 6.90
N ILE A 132 6.05 16.75 8.05
CA ILE A 132 5.90 17.89 8.97
C ILE A 132 6.23 19.25 8.34
N GLU A 133 7.10 19.28 7.32
CA GLU A 133 7.44 20.49 6.57
C GLU A 133 6.30 20.97 5.67
N TYR A 134 5.40 20.06 5.28
CA TYR A 134 4.26 20.32 4.39
C TYR A 134 2.95 20.46 5.15
N THR A 135 2.75 19.66 6.19
CA THR A 135 1.55 19.69 7.01
C THR A 135 1.74 19.09 8.40
N ARG A 136 0.95 19.58 9.35
CA ARG A 136 0.77 18.97 10.68
C ARG A 136 -0.59 18.29 10.83
N GLU A 137 -1.48 18.48 9.85
CA GLU A 137 -2.81 17.91 9.85
C GLU A 137 -2.76 16.52 9.24
N TYR A 138 -3.21 15.49 9.98
CA TYR A 138 -3.19 14.11 9.50
C TYR A 138 -4.35 13.27 10.04
N TYR A 139 -4.65 12.20 9.33
CA TYR A 139 -5.55 11.14 9.77
C TYR A 139 -4.72 9.91 10.16
N LEU A 140 -5.08 9.27 11.27
CA LEU A 140 -4.53 7.99 11.68
C LEU A 140 -5.30 6.86 10.99
N LEU A 141 -4.65 6.07 10.14
CA LEU A 141 -5.28 4.89 9.56
C LEU A 141 -5.31 3.78 10.62
N GLU A 142 -6.44 3.13 10.87
CA GLU A 142 -6.54 2.03 11.85
C GLU A 142 -6.27 0.66 11.19
N PRO A 143 -5.96 -0.40 11.96
CA PRO A 143 -5.81 -1.74 11.41
C PRO A 143 -7.06 -2.20 10.65
N GLY A 144 -6.87 -2.67 9.41
CA GLY A 144 -7.95 -3.14 8.53
C GLY A 144 -8.65 -2.03 7.74
N GLU A 145 -8.23 -0.77 7.88
CA GLU A 145 -8.74 0.32 7.06
C GLU A 145 -7.96 0.48 5.75
N VAL A 146 -8.69 0.89 4.72
CA VAL A 146 -8.15 1.25 3.39
C VAL A 146 -8.47 2.71 3.11
N ALA A 147 -7.48 3.48 2.66
CA ALA A 147 -7.66 4.86 2.22
C ALA A 147 -7.54 4.98 0.70
N ASP A 148 -8.45 5.74 0.09
CA ASP A 148 -8.46 6.16 -1.31
C ASP A 148 -8.14 7.64 -1.38
N ILE A 149 -6.97 7.97 -1.93
CA ILE A 149 -6.37 9.29 -1.79
C ILE A 149 -6.20 9.92 -3.17
N THR A 150 -6.68 11.16 -3.28
CA THR A 150 -6.50 12.07 -4.42
C THR A 150 -5.86 13.36 -3.91
N ALA A 151 -5.50 14.29 -4.81
CA ALA A 151 -5.05 15.62 -4.37
C ALA A 151 -6.16 16.42 -3.65
N ASP A 152 -7.43 16.14 -3.97
CA ASP A 152 -8.59 16.88 -3.43
C ASP A 152 -9.06 16.36 -2.07
N GLY A 153 -8.63 15.15 -1.68
CA GLY A 153 -9.01 14.57 -0.40
C GLY A 153 -8.84 13.06 -0.33
N VAL A 154 -9.42 12.49 0.73
CA VAL A 154 -9.33 11.07 1.08
C VAL A 154 -10.69 10.51 1.47
N THR A 155 -10.97 9.27 1.07
CA THR A 155 -12.09 8.47 1.57
C THR A 155 -11.53 7.21 2.24
N PHE A 156 -12.07 6.85 3.40
CA PHE A 156 -11.65 5.69 4.18
C PHE A 156 -12.71 4.59 4.12
N TYR A 157 -12.28 3.34 4.08
CA TYR A 157 -13.13 2.17 3.99
C TYR A 157 -12.76 1.13 5.04
N ASP A 158 -13.75 0.43 5.58
CA ASP A 158 -13.55 -0.79 6.37
C ASP A 158 -13.37 -2.03 5.46
N MET A 159 -13.13 -3.19 6.09
CA MET A 159 -13.04 -4.49 5.42
C MET A 159 -14.32 -4.96 4.72
N HIS A 160 -15.45 -4.27 4.93
CA HIS A 160 -16.73 -4.52 4.29
C HIS A 160 -17.05 -3.46 3.23
N LYS A 161 -16.08 -2.59 2.89
CA LYS A 161 -16.20 -1.49 1.92
C LYS A 161 -17.20 -0.40 2.34
N ASN A 162 -17.55 -0.32 3.62
CA ASN A 162 -18.32 0.81 4.15
C ASN A 162 -17.41 2.03 4.33
N VAL A 163 -17.93 3.22 4.01
CA VAL A 163 -17.20 4.47 4.24
C VAL A 163 -17.10 4.76 5.74
N ILE A 164 -15.90 5.12 6.19
CA ILE A 164 -15.61 5.50 7.57
C ILE A 164 -15.41 7.02 7.65
N GLU A 165 -16.07 7.66 8.60
CA GLU A 165 -15.77 9.04 8.98
C GLU A 165 -14.59 9.07 9.96
N LYS A 166 -13.59 9.90 9.66
CA LYS A 166 -12.39 10.03 10.49
C LYS A 166 -12.18 11.48 10.91
N GLU A 167 -11.74 11.64 12.15
CA GLU A 167 -11.37 12.95 12.71
C GLU A 167 -9.95 13.33 12.30
N LEU A 168 -9.80 14.56 11.83
CA LEU A 168 -8.50 15.13 11.49
C LEU A 168 -7.74 15.50 12.77
N GLN A 169 -6.51 15.03 12.88
CA GLN A 169 -5.59 15.33 13.99
C GLN A 169 -4.66 16.49 13.60
N VAL A 170 -4.13 17.19 14.60
CA VAL A 170 -3.19 18.32 14.47
C VAL A 170 -2.00 18.16 15.41
#